data_AF-A0A7K3DUU3-F1
#
_entry.id   AF-A0A7K3DUU3-F1
#
_cell.length_a   1.000
_cell.length_b   1.000
_cell.length_c   1.000
_cell.angle_alpha   90.00
_cell.angle_beta   90.00
_cell.angle_gamma   90.00
#
_symmetry.space_group_name_H-M   'P 1'
#
loop_
_entity.id
_entity.type
_entity.pdbx_description
1 polymer ?
#
loop_
_entity_poly.entity_id
_entity_poly.type
_entity_poly.pdbx_seq_one_letter_code
_entity_poly.pdbx_strand_id
1 'polypeptide(L)'
;MVHGVGGTTPAAMLGDPSTVRISGDDTAAVFRRTEDRDAEQRPDDYRGRPVPEAYVWCNLTSGNGSRALWLLLLPFMVVNLAHWMRPDARRRSPALRLYGLLIRLTGLTLTVLLVAAACEVALDLTAWQCAGATACADRHAWLGFLSAGADGSGGWWSQPGRRLALAALVPTALTGLLWYLSHRTWSAYESQRPLPHQPDPDDSAPTSALGKPGFWYGRRLVARLRAAHTAAGLLTVAAAVGTSAARHDRAAGGPAILDLLGWVLVGALVAGTVTVVGVVARRGRSENRLDTTADRTLVRALPYGALTLLALTVLYACWSRPGWQSAGRLPGDTTFGGIALVQGALVLCAAFVARSIYRTAPDPRTALRGLGGPATAMLACALGGVMTGGVAQRVAD
;
A
#
# COMPACT_ATOMS: atom_id res chain seq x y z
N MET A 1 -24.89 8.69 -21.81
CA MET A 1 -25.47 9.02 -20.49
C MET A 1 -24.66 8.35 -19.38
N VAL A 2 -24.49 9.02 -18.24
CA VAL A 2 -23.75 8.51 -17.08
C VAL A 2 -24.57 8.85 -15.83
N HIS A 3 -24.86 7.85 -14.98
CA HIS A 3 -25.62 8.08 -13.74
C HIS A 3 -24.73 8.61 -12.60
N GLY A 4 -25.34 9.29 -11.63
CA GLY A 4 -24.69 9.67 -10.35
C GLY A 4 -24.53 8.49 -9.39
N VAL A 5 -24.38 8.71 -8.09
CA VAL A 5 -24.09 7.62 -7.11
C VAL A 5 -25.30 6.69 -6.81
N GLY A 6 -26.39 6.78 -7.57
CA GLY A 6 -27.69 6.15 -7.27
C GLY A 6 -27.95 4.75 -7.82
N GLY A 7 -27.00 4.10 -8.49
CA GLY A 7 -27.19 2.72 -8.96
C GLY A 7 -28.24 2.54 -10.07
N THR A 8 -28.51 3.58 -10.87
CA THR A 8 -29.52 3.55 -11.94
C THR A 8 -29.24 2.46 -12.96
N THR A 9 -30.27 1.70 -13.34
CA THR A 9 -30.16 0.62 -14.32
C THR A 9 -29.98 1.15 -15.75
N PRO A 10 -29.36 0.40 -16.67
CA PRO A 10 -29.24 0.81 -18.06
C PRO A 10 -30.61 1.02 -18.71
N ALA A 11 -31.60 0.19 -18.35
CA ALA A 11 -32.97 0.33 -18.84
C ALA A 11 -33.61 1.66 -18.43
N ALA A 12 -33.43 2.08 -17.17
CA ALA A 12 -33.95 3.37 -16.71
C ALA A 12 -33.22 4.55 -17.37
N MET A 13 -31.91 4.43 -17.63
CA MET A 13 -31.15 5.47 -18.33
C MET A 13 -31.55 5.60 -19.79
N LEU A 14 -31.75 4.48 -20.48
CA LEU A 14 -32.06 4.43 -21.90
C LEU A 14 -33.56 4.55 -22.21
N GLY A 15 -34.42 4.48 -21.18
CA GLY A 15 -35.87 4.48 -21.34
C GLY A 15 -36.40 3.23 -22.04
N ASP A 16 -35.65 2.13 -21.98
CA ASP A 16 -35.94 0.90 -22.75
C ASP A 16 -35.64 -0.33 -21.89
N PRO A 17 -36.59 -1.27 -21.71
CA PRO A 17 -36.34 -2.50 -20.94
C PRO A 17 -35.33 -3.45 -21.62
N SER A 18 -35.19 -3.37 -22.95
CA SER A 18 -34.33 -4.24 -23.75
C SER A 18 -32.98 -3.57 -23.99
N THR A 19 -32.04 -3.84 -23.10
CA THR A 19 -30.66 -3.32 -23.20
C THR A 19 -29.65 -4.44 -23.36
N VAL A 20 -28.59 -4.15 -24.10
CA VAL A 20 -27.49 -5.07 -24.38
C VAL A 20 -26.16 -4.44 -23.98
N ARG A 21 -25.30 -5.21 -23.32
CA ARG A 21 -23.92 -4.81 -23.04
C ARG A 21 -23.11 -4.88 -24.32
N ILE A 22 -22.52 -3.76 -24.70
CA ILE A 22 -21.68 -3.63 -25.90
C ILE A 22 -20.19 -3.60 -25.57
N SER A 23 -19.82 -3.15 -24.37
CA SER A 23 -18.44 -3.18 -23.89
C SER A 23 -18.37 -3.20 -22.36
N GLY A 24 -17.21 -3.57 -21.82
CA GLY A 24 -16.98 -3.70 -20.37
C GLY A 24 -17.38 -5.06 -19.80
N ASP A 25 -17.60 -5.11 -18.49
CA ASP A 25 -17.86 -6.34 -17.74
C ASP A 25 -19.05 -6.18 -16.77
N ASP A 26 -19.20 -7.08 -15.79
CA ASP A 26 -20.29 -7.01 -14.81
C ASP A 26 -20.07 -5.91 -13.75
N THR A 27 -18.87 -5.33 -13.69
CA THR A 27 -18.50 -4.28 -12.73
C THR A 27 -18.72 -2.88 -13.31
N ALA A 28 -18.29 -2.66 -14.55
CA ALA A 28 -18.55 -1.42 -15.27
C ALA A 28 -18.67 -1.70 -16.77
N ALA A 29 -19.74 -1.19 -17.38
CA ALA A 29 -20.06 -1.51 -18.77
C ALA A 29 -20.84 -0.40 -19.46
N VAL A 30 -20.71 -0.38 -20.79
CA VAL A 30 -21.54 0.44 -21.67
C VAL A 30 -22.66 -0.44 -22.21
N PHE A 31 -23.87 0.08 -22.09
CA PHE A 31 -25.09 -0.54 -22.60
C PHE A 31 -25.71 0.33 -23.68
N ARG A 32 -26.35 -0.33 -24.65
CA ARG A 32 -27.24 0.29 -25.63
C ARG A 32 -28.61 -0.37 -25.57
N ARG A 33 -29.59 0.27 -26.19
CA ARG A 33 -30.85 -0.39 -26.53
C ARG A 33 -30.55 -1.50 -27.52
N THR A 34 -31.30 -2.60 -27.46
CA THR A 34 -31.06 -3.74 -28.35
C THR A 34 -31.16 -3.35 -29.83
N GLU A 35 -32.02 -2.39 -30.17
CA GLU A 35 -32.16 -1.83 -31.53
C GLU A 35 -30.94 -1.02 -32.00
N ASP A 36 -30.11 -0.53 -31.09
CA ASP A 36 -28.91 0.28 -31.39
C ASP A 36 -27.61 -0.55 -31.33
N ARG A 37 -27.73 -1.89 -31.19
CA ARG A 37 -26.58 -2.78 -30.98
C ARG A 37 -25.53 -2.67 -32.08
N ASP A 38 -25.98 -2.54 -33.32
CA ASP A 38 -25.21 -2.52 -34.56
C ASP A 38 -25.20 -1.14 -35.22
N ALA A 39 -25.40 -0.06 -34.44
CA ALA A 39 -25.50 1.31 -34.97
C ALA A 39 -24.33 1.71 -35.89
N GLU A 40 -23.13 1.18 -35.64
CA GLU A 40 -21.95 1.38 -36.47
C GLU A 40 -22.07 0.82 -37.89
N GLN A 41 -22.92 -0.18 -38.09
CA GLN A 41 -23.20 -0.78 -39.40
C GLN A 41 -24.30 -0.03 -40.16
N ARG A 42 -25.02 0.89 -39.49
CA ARG A 42 -26.14 1.67 -40.02
C ARG A 42 -25.96 3.18 -39.76
N PRO A 43 -24.87 3.79 -40.26
CA PRO A 43 -24.54 5.18 -39.93
C PRO A 43 -25.59 6.19 -40.42
N ASP A 44 -26.32 5.88 -41.49
CA ASP A 44 -27.37 6.77 -42.03
C ASP A 44 -28.56 6.93 -41.07
N ASP A 45 -28.91 5.90 -40.29
CA ASP A 45 -30.00 5.91 -39.29
C ASP A 45 -29.73 6.91 -38.14
N TYR A 46 -28.46 7.27 -37.94
CA TYR A 46 -28.00 8.16 -36.87
C TYR A 46 -27.38 9.45 -37.42
N ARG A 47 -27.60 9.78 -38.70
CA ARG A 47 -27.08 11.03 -39.28
C ARG A 47 -27.65 12.23 -38.52
N GLY A 48 -26.77 13.04 -37.94
CA GLY A 48 -27.14 14.23 -37.16
C GLY A 48 -27.64 13.96 -35.74
N ARG A 49 -27.57 12.72 -35.24
CA ARG A 49 -27.93 12.38 -33.85
C ARG A 49 -26.95 11.38 -33.22
N PRO A 50 -26.62 11.51 -31.92
CA PRO A 50 -25.76 10.54 -31.25
C PRO A 50 -26.49 9.21 -31.02
N VAL A 51 -25.74 8.10 -30.99
CA VAL A 51 -26.24 6.81 -30.52
C VAL A 51 -26.40 6.86 -29.00
N PRO A 52 -27.60 6.59 -28.43
CA PRO A 52 -27.80 6.62 -26.99
C PRO A 52 -27.07 5.46 -26.29
N GLU A 53 -26.11 5.79 -25.44
CA GLU A 53 -25.38 4.82 -24.62
C GLU A 53 -25.56 5.11 -23.13
N ALA A 54 -25.67 4.07 -22.31
CA ALA A 54 -25.66 4.17 -20.86
C ALA A 54 -24.39 3.52 -20.29
N TYR A 55 -23.55 4.33 -19.65
CA TYR A 55 -22.43 3.81 -18.88
C TYR A 55 -22.87 3.54 -17.44
N VAL A 56 -22.84 2.27 -17.06
CA VAL A 56 -23.24 1.76 -15.76
C VAL A 56 -22.00 1.39 -14.98
N TRP A 57 -21.82 1.99 -13.80
CA TRP A 57 -20.59 1.90 -13.00
C TRP A 57 -20.82 1.66 -11.50
N CYS A 58 -22.06 1.47 -11.08
CA CYS A 58 -22.44 1.36 -9.67
C CYS A 58 -21.72 0.22 -8.93
N ASN A 59 -21.45 -0.91 -9.61
CA ASN A 59 -20.76 -2.05 -9.03
C ASN A 59 -19.28 -1.77 -8.70
N LEU A 60 -18.67 -0.68 -9.21
CA LEU A 60 -17.36 -0.21 -8.75
C LEU A 60 -17.38 0.27 -7.29
N THR A 61 -18.55 0.72 -6.80
CA THR A 61 -18.70 1.30 -5.46
C THR A 61 -19.49 0.43 -4.49
N SER A 62 -20.28 -0.54 -4.97
CA SER A 62 -21.20 -1.35 -4.14
C SER A 62 -20.97 -2.87 -4.21
N GLY A 63 -20.00 -3.36 -4.99
CA GLY A 63 -19.80 -4.79 -5.29
C GLY A 63 -19.16 -5.66 -4.18
N ASN A 64 -19.89 -6.72 -3.81
CA ASN A 64 -19.55 -8.02 -3.18
C ASN A 64 -18.63 -8.14 -1.93
N GLY A 65 -18.73 -9.29 -1.23
CA GLY A 65 -18.30 -9.64 0.15
C GLY A 65 -16.85 -9.40 0.62
N SER A 66 -16.04 -8.66 -0.13
CA SER A 66 -14.70 -8.21 0.29
C SER A 66 -14.72 -7.10 1.37
N ARG A 67 -15.88 -6.69 1.90
CA ARG A 67 -16.06 -5.55 2.82
C ARG A 67 -15.08 -5.52 4.01
N ALA A 68 -14.72 -6.67 4.58
CA ALA A 68 -13.72 -6.72 5.66
C ALA A 68 -12.33 -6.25 5.20
N LEU A 69 -11.96 -6.58 3.96
CA LEU A 69 -10.72 -6.13 3.34
C LEU A 69 -10.72 -4.61 3.06
N TRP A 70 -11.89 -4.00 2.87
CA TRP A 70 -12.01 -2.55 2.73
C TRP A 70 -11.64 -1.83 4.01
N LEU A 71 -11.98 -2.37 5.18
CA LEU A 71 -11.56 -1.80 6.46
C LEU A 71 -10.04 -1.79 6.58
N LEU A 72 -9.38 -2.91 6.26
CA LEU A 72 -7.92 -3.02 6.25
C LEU A 72 -7.26 -2.00 5.30
N LEU A 73 -7.86 -1.78 4.13
CA LEU A 73 -7.34 -0.87 3.11
C LEU A 73 -7.78 0.59 3.29
N LEU A 74 -8.65 0.88 4.25
CA LEU A 74 -9.25 2.20 4.44
C LEU A 74 -8.21 3.32 4.61
N PRO A 75 -7.15 3.18 5.44
CA PRO A 75 -6.11 4.21 5.54
C PRO A 75 -5.44 4.51 4.18
N PHE A 76 -5.23 3.48 3.35
CA PHE A 76 -4.63 3.63 2.02
C PHE A 76 -5.58 4.32 1.03
N MET A 77 -6.87 4.03 1.11
CA MET A 77 -7.88 4.72 0.30
C MET A 77 -7.95 6.21 0.65
N VAL A 78 -7.95 6.53 1.95
CA VAL A 78 -8.01 7.91 2.44
C VAL A 78 -6.75 8.70 2.06
N VAL A 79 -5.55 8.13 2.21
CA VAL A 79 -4.32 8.83 1.77
C VAL A 79 -4.25 8.98 0.24
N ASN A 80 -4.81 8.04 -0.52
CA ASN A 80 -4.93 8.19 -1.98
C ASN A 80 -5.85 9.35 -2.36
N LEU A 81 -6.95 9.57 -1.63
CA LEU A 81 -7.82 10.73 -1.81
C LEU A 81 -7.08 12.04 -1.51
N ALA A 82 -6.23 12.07 -0.49
CA ALA A 82 -5.42 13.25 -0.13
C ALA A 82 -4.54 13.75 -1.29
N HIS A 83 -4.11 12.86 -2.19
CA HIS A 83 -3.36 13.26 -3.39
C HIS A 83 -4.17 14.15 -4.33
N TRP A 84 -5.46 13.83 -4.51
CA TRP A 84 -6.39 14.51 -5.41
C TRP A 84 -6.94 15.81 -4.83
N MET A 85 -6.97 15.93 -3.51
CA MET A 85 -7.39 17.15 -2.78
C MET A 85 -6.31 18.24 -2.74
N ARG A 86 -5.27 18.16 -3.58
CA ARG A 86 -4.25 19.20 -3.66
C ARG A 86 -4.85 20.50 -4.23
N PRO A 87 -4.38 21.69 -3.80
CA PRO A 87 -4.79 22.95 -4.41
C PRO A 87 -4.39 23.02 -5.88
N ASP A 88 -5.18 23.75 -6.68
CA ASP A 88 -4.82 24.03 -8.07
C ASP A 88 -3.63 24.99 -8.15
N ALA A 89 -2.85 24.91 -9.23
CA ALA A 89 -1.68 25.75 -9.44
C ALA A 89 -1.59 26.22 -10.89
N ARG A 90 -1.45 27.54 -11.09
CA ARG A 90 -1.33 28.18 -12.42
C ARG A 90 -0.14 27.67 -13.25
N ARG A 91 0.91 27.12 -12.62
CA ARG A 91 2.07 26.51 -13.29
C ARG A 91 2.50 25.24 -12.56
N ARG A 92 3.07 24.29 -13.32
CA ARG A 92 3.73 23.10 -12.76
C ARG A 92 4.95 23.51 -11.92
N SER A 93 4.78 23.63 -10.61
CA SER A 93 5.83 24.05 -9.68
C SER A 93 6.56 22.85 -9.04
N PRO A 94 7.80 23.03 -8.55
CA PRO A 94 8.46 22.05 -7.68
C PRO A 94 7.62 21.71 -6.44
N ALA A 95 6.81 22.64 -5.94
CA ALA A 95 5.93 22.44 -4.79
C ALA A 95 4.87 21.35 -5.05
N LEU A 96 4.27 21.28 -6.25
CA LEU A 96 3.35 20.20 -6.61
C LEU A 96 4.04 18.82 -6.58
N ARG A 97 5.31 18.77 -7.00
CA ARG A 97 6.09 17.52 -6.97
C ARG A 97 6.40 17.11 -5.54
N LEU A 98 6.78 18.07 -4.71
CA LEU A 98 7.05 17.84 -3.29
C LEU A 98 5.78 17.39 -2.56
N TYR A 99 4.63 18.02 -2.81
CA TYR A 99 3.35 17.57 -2.25
C TYR A 99 3.03 16.12 -2.63
N GLY A 100 3.14 15.79 -3.93
CA GLY A 100 2.94 14.42 -4.40
C GLY A 100 3.94 13.42 -3.79
N LEU A 101 5.18 13.83 -3.53
CA LEU A 101 6.16 13.02 -2.82
C LEU A 101 5.75 12.77 -1.37
N LEU A 102 5.39 13.82 -0.63
CA LEU A 102 5.00 13.73 0.77
C LEU A 102 3.83 12.78 0.96
N ILE A 103 2.78 12.87 0.13
CA ILE A 103 1.63 11.95 0.18
C ILE A 103 2.04 10.49 -0.12
N ARG A 104 2.95 10.26 -1.08
CA ARG A 104 3.46 8.90 -1.33
C ARG A 104 4.26 8.35 -0.17
N LEU A 105 5.08 9.18 0.50
CA LEU A 105 5.81 8.80 1.71
C LEU A 105 4.83 8.50 2.86
N THR A 106 3.78 9.30 3.05
CA THR A 106 2.72 9.02 4.02
C THR A 106 2.09 7.65 3.75
N GLY A 107 1.75 7.34 2.49
CA GLY A 107 1.29 6.01 2.10
C GLY A 107 2.28 4.90 2.44
N LEU A 108 3.58 5.12 2.20
CA LEU A 108 4.63 4.14 2.55
C LEU A 108 4.69 3.90 4.07
N THR A 109 4.60 4.96 4.88
CA THR A 109 4.59 4.83 6.35
C THR A 109 3.37 4.06 6.85
N LEU A 110 2.22 4.16 6.19
CA LEU A 110 1.04 3.35 6.52
C LEU A 110 1.27 1.86 6.26
N THR A 111 2.02 1.50 5.22
CA THR A 111 2.44 0.11 4.99
C THR A 111 3.37 -0.38 6.09
N VAL A 112 4.37 0.42 6.45
CA VAL A 112 5.29 0.08 7.55
C VAL A 112 4.52 -0.06 8.86
N LEU A 113 3.59 0.85 9.17
CA LEU A 113 2.75 0.81 10.37
C LEU A 113 1.92 -0.47 10.43
N LEU A 114 1.21 -0.79 9.35
CA LEU A 114 0.36 -1.99 9.29
C LEU A 114 1.17 -3.28 9.47
N VAL A 115 2.32 -3.41 8.79
CA VAL A 115 3.16 -4.60 8.91
C VAL A 115 3.86 -4.65 10.27
N ALA A 116 4.28 -3.51 10.82
CA ALA A 116 4.84 -3.43 12.16
C ALA A 116 3.84 -3.86 13.24
N ALA A 117 2.55 -3.50 13.10
CA ALA A 117 1.48 -3.97 13.99
C ALA A 117 1.27 -5.49 13.93
N ALA A 118 1.30 -6.06 12.72
CA ALA A 118 1.26 -7.50 12.57
C ALA A 118 2.52 -8.18 13.18
N CYS A 119 3.68 -7.51 13.11
CA CYS A 119 4.88 -7.97 13.80
C CYS A 119 4.76 -7.87 15.31
N GLU A 120 4.22 -6.79 15.86
CA GLU A 120 4.00 -6.63 17.31
C GLU A 120 3.11 -7.77 17.85
N VAL A 121 1.97 -8.04 17.20
CA VAL A 121 1.06 -9.11 17.61
C VAL A 121 1.72 -10.49 17.51
N ALA A 122 2.29 -10.82 16.34
CA ALA A 122 2.78 -12.17 16.10
C ALA A 122 4.17 -12.43 16.71
N LEU A 123 5.12 -11.51 16.55
CA LEU A 123 6.50 -11.69 16.97
C LEU A 123 6.69 -11.27 18.43
N ASP A 124 6.21 -10.10 18.83
CA ASP A 124 6.46 -9.58 20.18
C ASP A 124 5.53 -10.22 21.21
N LEU A 125 4.22 -9.98 21.12
CA LEU A 125 3.26 -10.47 22.12
C LEU A 125 3.18 -12.00 22.15
N THR A 126 3.04 -12.63 20.97
CA THR A 126 2.81 -14.08 20.89
C THR A 126 4.12 -14.88 21.02
N ALA A 127 5.09 -14.64 20.14
CA ALA A 127 6.26 -15.51 20.02
C ALA A 127 7.40 -15.16 20.98
N TRP A 128 7.57 -13.88 21.33
CA TRP A 128 8.63 -13.43 22.22
C TRP A 128 8.19 -13.49 23.68
N GLN A 129 7.06 -12.84 24.00
CA GLN A 129 6.56 -12.71 25.37
C GLN A 129 5.76 -13.95 25.82
N CYS A 130 4.64 -14.27 25.18
CA CYS A 130 3.76 -15.35 25.66
C CYS A 130 4.41 -16.73 25.55
N ALA A 131 4.97 -17.09 24.39
CA ALA A 131 5.69 -18.37 24.23
C ALA A 131 7.01 -18.41 25.04
N GLY A 132 7.53 -17.26 25.47
CA GLY A 132 8.69 -17.16 26.34
C GLY A 132 8.38 -17.33 27.83
N ALA A 133 7.10 -17.28 28.21
CA ALA A 133 6.64 -17.36 29.59
C ALA A 133 5.75 -18.59 29.78
N THR A 134 6.20 -19.56 30.58
CA THR A 134 5.48 -20.82 30.87
C THR A 134 4.03 -20.59 31.27
N ALA A 135 3.79 -19.64 32.18
CA ALA A 135 2.44 -19.31 32.66
C ALA A 135 1.47 -18.82 31.56
N CYS A 136 1.97 -18.18 30.50
CA CYS A 136 1.15 -17.77 29.36
C CYS A 136 0.97 -18.94 28.37
N ALA A 137 2.06 -19.62 28.04
CA ALA A 137 2.05 -20.77 27.12
C ALA A 137 1.14 -21.91 27.62
N ASP A 138 1.09 -22.18 28.93
CA ASP A 138 0.25 -23.23 29.54
C ASP A 138 -1.25 -22.94 29.39
N ARG A 139 -1.64 -21.67 29.29
CA ARG A 139 -3.04 -21.27 29.02
C ARG A 139 -3.43 -21.46 27.55
N HIS A 140 -2.45 -21.66 26.67
CA HIS A 140 -2.60 -21.73 25.23
C HIS A 140 -1.93 -22.98 24.67
N ALA A 141 -2.59 -24.13 24.76
CA ALA A 141 -2.03 -25.44 24.38
C ALA A 141 -1.37 -25.48 22.98
N TRP A 142 -1.84 -24.66 22.03
CA TRP A 142 -1.25 -24.55 20.68
C TRP A 142 0.15 -23.91 20.65
N LEU A 143 0.56 -23.20 21.71
CA LEU A 143 1.91 -22.65 21.91
C LEU A 143 2.86 -23.62 22.60
N GLY A 144 2.39 -24.78 23.07
CA GLY A 144 3.20 -25.70 23.88
C GLY A 144 4.52 -26.12 23.22
N PHE A 145 4.54 -26.31 21.90
CA PHE A 145 5.77 -26.68 21.17
C PHE A 145 6.78 -25.52 21.03
N LEU A 146 6.31 -24.26 21.19
CA LEU A 146 7.15 -23.05 21.22
C LEU A 146 7.58 -22.70 22.64
N SER A 147 6.92 -23.25 23.67
CA SER A 147 7.17 -22.90 25.07
C SER A 147 8.63 -23.14 25.46
N ALA A 148 9.21 -22.14 26.14
CA ALA A 148 10.45 -22.33 26.88
C ALA A 148 10.13 -23.00 28.23
N GLY A 149 10.80 -24.09 28.56
CA GLY A 149 10.73 -24.72 29.88
C GLY A 149 11.26 -23.80 30.98
N ALA A 150 10.94 -24.11 32.23
CA ALA A 150 11.22 -23.27 33.39
C ALA A 150 12.74 -22.98 33.63
N ASP A 151 13.61 -23.83 33.11
CA ASP A 151 15.07 -23.72 33.12
C ASP A 151 15.65 -23.15 31.81
N GLY A 152 14.78 -22.72 30.87
CA GLY A 152 15.15 -22.34 29.52
C GLY A 152 15.43 -23.53 28.59
N SER A 153 15.26 -24.77 29.05
CA SER A 153 15.30 -25.95 28.20
C SER A 153 13.99 -26.08 27.41
N GLY A 154 14.03 -26.65 26.22
CA GLY A 154 12.82 -26.89 25.45
C GLY A 154 13.14 -27.58 24.13
N GLY A 155 12.09 -27.87 23.36
CA GLY A 155 12.24 -28.49 22.04
C GLY A 155 12.95 -27.58 21.04
N TRP A 156 13.15 -28.08 19.82
CA TRP A 156 13.82 -27.32 18.75
C TRP A 156 13.25 -25.90 18.56
N TRP A 157 11.95 -25.72 18.72
CA TRP A 157 11.24 -24.46 18.49
C TRP A 157 11.23 -23.49 19.69
N SER A 158 11.77 -23.87 20.86
CA SER A 158 11.75 -23.02 22.06
C SER A 158 12.74 -21.85 22.02
N GLN A 159 13.77 -21.93 21.16
CA GLN A 159 14.75 -20.84 21.05
C GLN A 159 14.13 -19.56 20.46
N PRO A 160 14.40 -18.37 21.03
CA PRO A 160 13.75 -17.12 20.63
C PRO A 160 13.80 -16.85 19.13
N GLY A 161 14.95 -17.03 18.49
CA GLY A 161 15.10 -16.76 17.05
C GLY A 161 14.25 -17.68 16.16
N ARG A 162 14.03 -18.93 16.56
CA ARG A 162 13.17 -19.88 15.82
C ARG A 162 11.69 -19.59 16.01
N ARG A 163 11.29 -19.15 17.22
CA ARG A 163 9.93 -18.65 17.48
C ARG A 163 9.61 -17.45 16.60
N LEU A 164 10.54 -16.48 16.55
CA LEU A 164 10.40 -15.29 15.69
C LEU A 164 10.33 -15.66 14.20
N ALA A 165 11.16 -16.60 13.75
CA ALA A 165 11.13 -17.09 12.37
C ALA A 165 9.77 -17.71 11.99
N LEU A 166 9.19 -18.52 12.87
CA LEU A 166 7.87 -19.10 12.62
C LEU A 166 6.77 -18.03 12.63
N ALA A 167 6.80 -17.13 13.61
CA ALA A 167 5.82 -16.06 13.74
C ALA A 167 5.86 -15.06 12.57
N ALA A 168 7.03 -14.87 11.95
CA ALA A 168 7.22 -14.04 10.76
C ALA A 168 6.37 -14.47 9.56
N LEU A 169 5.88 -15.71 9.52
CA LEU A 169 4.95 -16.17 8.49
C LEU A 169 3.67 -15.32 8.44
N VAL A 170 3.18 -14.85 9.59
CA VAL A 170 1.95 -14.04 9.67
C VAL A 170 2.09 -12.67 8.97
N PRO A 171 3.03 -11.78 9.36
CA PRO A 171 3.19 -10.49 8.67
C PRO A 171 3.73 -10.64 7.24
N THR A 172 4.45 -11.72 6.93
CA THR A 172 4.87 -12.04 5.55
C THR A 172 3.68 -12.42 4.68
N ALA A 173 2.77 -13.26 5.19
CA ALA A 173 1.53 -13.62 4.51
C ALA A 173 0.62 -12.40 4.29
N LEU A 174 0.51 -11.52 5.29
CA LEU A 174 -0.19 -10.24 5.13
C LEU A 174 0.41 -9.40 4.00
N THR A 175 1.74 -9.28 3.94
CA THR A 175 2.43 -8.55 2.86
C THR A 175 2.19 -9.21 1.49
N GLY A 176 2.21 -10.54 1.43
CA GLY A 176 1.89 -11.32 0.23
C GLY A 176 0.45 -11.14 -0.24
N LEU A 177 -0.50 -11.11 0.69
CA LEU A 177 -1.91 -10.84 0.42
C LEU A 177 -2.09 -9.43 -0.18
N LEU A 178 -1.49 -8.40 0.43
CA LEU A 178 -1.55 -7.03 -0.09
C LEU A 178 -0.92 -6.91 -1.48
N TRP A 179 0.21 -7.59 -1.72
CA TRP A 179 0.83 -7.68 -3.05
C TRP A 179 -0.12 -8.33 -4.07
N TYR A 180 -0.73 -9.46 -3.72
CA TYR A 180 -1.64 -10.19 -4.60
C TYR A 180 -2.85 -9.33 -4.97
N LEU A 181 -3.47 -8.67 -3.99
CA LEU A 181 -4.61 -7.78 -4.20
C LEU A 181 -4.23 -6.58 -5.09
N SER A 182 -3.08 -5.96 -4.83
CA SER A 182 -2.56 -4.86 -5.64
C SER A 182 -2.21 -5.28 -7.07
N HIS A 183 -1.71 -6.51 -7.26
CA HIS A 183 -1.45 -7.05 -8.58
C HIS A 183 -2.75 -7.35 -9.34
N ARG A 184 -3.73 -7.97 -8.67
CA ARG A 184 -5.01 -8.34 -9.28
C ARG A 184 -5.75 -7.11 -9.80
N THR A 185 -5.86 -6.06 -9.00
CA THR A 185 -6.52 -4.80 -9.41
C THR A 185 -5.76 -4.11 -10.55
N TRP A 186 -4.42 -4.05 -10.47
CA TRP A 186 -3.60 -3.50 -11.54
C TRP A 186 -3.75 -4.26 -12.87
N SER A 187 -3.78 -5.59 -12.82
CA SER A 187 -3.93 -6.42 -14.01
C SER A 187 -5.29 -6.23 -14.69
N ALA A 188 -6.35 -5.99 -13.91
CA ALA A 188 -7.69 -5.78 -14.44
C ALA A 188 -7.85 -4.40 -15.09
N TYR A 189 -7.37 -3.33 -14.45
CA TYR A 189 -7.70 -1.96 -14.86
C TYR A 189 -6.56 -1.21 -15.56
N GLU A 190 -5.30 -1.45 -15.18
CA GLU A 190 -4.15 -0.64 -15.62
C GLU A 190 -3.33 -1.33 -16.73
N SER A 191 -3.71 -2.56 -17.10
CA SER A 191 -3.11 -3.29 -18.22
C SER A 191 -3.62 -2.80 -19.58
N GLN A 192 -4.79 -2.17 -19.60
CA GLN A 192 -5.41 -1.62 -20.80
C GLN A 192 -4.66 -0.37 -21.27
N ARG A 193 -4.22 -0.38 -22.53
CA ARG A 193 -3.61 0.81 -23.14
C ARG A 193 -4.74 1.74 -23.60
N PRO A 194 -4.70 3.04 -23.26
CA PRO A 194 -5.62 4.00 -23.86
C PRO A 194 -5.52 3.92 -25.38
N LEU A 195 -6.66 4.01 -26.05
CA LEU A 195 -6.69 4.11 -27.51
C LEU A 195 -5.84 5.31 -27.94
N PRO A 196 -5.08 5.21 -29.05
CA PRO A 196 -4.38 6.36 -29.60
C PRO A 196 -5.39 7.49 -29.81
N HIS A 197 -5.13 8.66 -29.23
CA HIS A 197 -5.97 9.82 -29.47
C HIS A 197 -5.90 10.15 -30.97
N GLN A 198 -7.04 10.03 -31.66
CA GLN A 198 -7.20 10.56 -33.00
C GLN A 198 -7.54 12.05 -32.85
N PRO A 199 -6.70 12.96 -33.35
CA PRO A 199 -6.98 14.38 -33.25
C PRO A 199 -8.24 14.69 -34.06
N ASP A 200 -9.26 15.22 -33.40
CA ASP A 200 -10.41 15.81 -34.06
C ASP A 200 -9.95 17.15 -34.70
N PRO A 201 -10.25 17.45 -35.97
CA PRO A 201 -9.91 18.74 -36.57
C PRO A 201 -10.44 19.98 -35.79
N ASP A 202 -11.49 19.82 -34.97
CA ASP A 202 -12.01 20.87 -34.07
C ASP A 202 -11.38 20.87 -32.66
N ASP A 203 -10.50 19.90 -32.33
CA ASP A 203 -9.85 19.83 -31.02
C ASP A 203 -8.75 20.91 -30.90
N SER A 204 -9.12 22.05 -30.34
CA SER A 204 -8.13 22.96 -29.75
C SER A 204 -7.30 22.22 -28.69
N ALA A 205 -5.99 22.52 -28.60
CA ALA A 205 -5.05 21.81 -27.73
C ALA A 205 -5.63 21.59 -26.30
N PRO A 206 -5.48 20.39 -25.70
CA PRO A 206 -6.21 20.00 -24.49
C PRO A 206 -5.98 21.00 -23.34
N THR A 207 -7.03 21.77 -23.03
CA THR A 207 -7.03 22.81 -22.00
C THR A 207 -7.11 22.21 -20.59
N SER A 208 -7.71 21.03 -20.44
CA SER A 208 -7.86 20.32 -19.16
C SER A 208 -6.77 19.27 -18.93
N ALA A 209 -6.43 19.00 -17.65
CA ALA A 209 -5.50 17.92 -17.31
C ALA A 209 -6.04 16.53 -17.67
N LEU A 210 -7.36 16.34 -17.64
CA LEU A 210 -8.05 15.06 -17.90
C LEU A 210 -7.93 14.62 -19.36
N GLY A 211 -7.85 15.57 -20.30
CA GLY A 211 -7.69 15.31 -21.73
C GLY A 211 -6.26 14.97 -22.15
N LYS A 212 -5.28 15.01 -21.22
CA LYS A 212 -3.88 14.73 -21.57
C LYS A 212 -3.66 13.22 -21.75
N PRO A 213 -2.96 12.76 -22.80
CA PRO A 213 -2.82 11.34 -23.12
C PRO A 213 -2.24 10.47 -21.99
N GLY A 214 -1.31 11.02 -21.20
CA GLY A 214 -0.68 10.33 -20.08
C GLY A 214 -1.44 10.44 -18.75
N PHE A 215 -2.56 11.17 -18.68
CA PHE A 215 -3.30 11.40 -17.42
C PHE A 215 -4.03 10.17 -16.90
N TRP A 216 -4.47 9.26 -17.77
CA TRP A 216 -5.12 8.00 -17.39
C TRP A 216 -4.17 6.79 -17.42
N TYR A 217 -3.00 6.90 -18.06
CA TYR A 217 -2.00 5.83 -18.11
C TYR A 217 -0.89 5.98 -17.04
N GLY A 218 -1.06 5.34 -15.88
CA GLY A 218 -0.17 5.36 -14.72
C GLY A 218 0.64 4.07 -14.50
N ARG A 219 0.55 3.10 -15.42
CA ARG A 219 1.07 1.73 -15.32
C ARG A 219 2.46 1.59 -14.67
N ARG A 220 3.44 2.37 -15.11
CA ARG A 220 4.82 2.30 -14.61
C ARG A 220 4.94 2.77 -13.16
N LEU A 221 4.28 3.88 -12.81
CA LEU A 221 4.30 4.42 -11.46
C LEU A 221 3.67 3.44 -10.46
N VAL A 222 2.48 2.93 -10.80
CA VAL A 222 1.76 1.99 -9.94
C VAL A 222 2.58 0.70 -9.73
N ALA A 223 3.24 0.19 -10.78
CA ALA A 223 4.11 -0.98 -10.67
C ALA A 223 5.34 -0.73 -9.76
N ARG A 224 5.99 0.44 -9.88
CA ARG A 224 7.10 0.84 -9.01
C ARG A 224 6.69 1.00 -7.55
N LEU A 225 5.56 1.67 -7.30
CA LEU A 225 5.05 1.86 -5.95
C LEU A 225 4.67 0.52 -5.33
N ARG A 226 3.93 -0.34 -6.04
CA ARG A 226 3.63 -1.70 -5.56
C ARG A 226 4.91 -2.43 -5.15
N ALA A 227 5.94 -2.43 -6.00
CA ALA A 227 7.22 -3.06 -5.69
C ALA A 227 7.88 -2.45 -4.43
N ALA A 228 7.87 -1.12 -4.29
CA ALA A 228 8.42 -0.43 -3.13
C ALA A 228 7.66 -0.74 -1.83
N HIS A 229 6.32 -0.74 -1.87
CA HIS A 229 5.48 -1.08 -0.70
C HIS A 229 5.64 -2.55 -0.29
N THR A 230 5.69 -3.48 -1.24
CA THR A 230 5.95 -4.91 -0.96
C THR A 230 7.32 -5.09 -0.33
N ALA A 231 8.36 -4.46 -0.89
CA ALA A 231 9.71 -4.52 -0.33
C ALA A 231 9.78 -3.88 1.07
N ALA A 232 9.11 -2.74 1.29
CA ALA A 232 9.03 -2.11 2.60
C ALA A 232 8.42 -3.04 3.66
N GLY A 233 7.30 -3.70 3.33
CA GLY A 233 6.67 -4.68 4.22
C GLY A 233 7.63 -5.83 4.57
N LEU A 234 8.26 -6.45 3.58
CA LEU A 234 9.22 -7.54 3.80
C LEU A 234 10.44 -7.09 4.62
N LEU A 235 10.96 -5.89 4.36
CA LEU A 235 12.07 -5.31 5.14
C LEU A 235 11.67 -5.01 6.59
N THR A 236 10.42 -4.58 6.84
CA THR A 236 9.89 -4.41 8.19
C THR A 236 9.86 -5.74 8.95
N VAL A 237 9.40 -6.83 8.31
CA VAL A 237 9.43 -8.17 8.91
C VAL A 237 10.87 -8.61 9.18
N ALA A 238 11.77 -8.45 8.20
CA ALA A 238 13.17 -8.81 8.36
C ALA A 238 13.84 -8.03 9.50
N ALA A 239 13.55 -6.73 9.64
CA ALA A 239 14.03 -5.94 10.76
C ALA A 239 13.49 -6.44 12.11
N ALA A 240 12.20 -6.77 12.19
CA ALA A 240 11.57 -7.28 13.42
C ALA A 240 12.16 -8.64 13.86
N VAL A 241 12.47 -9.52 12.92
CA VAL A 241 13.10 -10.83 13.20
C VAL A 241 14.58 -10.68 13.53
N GLY A 242 15.34 -9.96 12.70
CA GLY A 242 16.80 -10.02 12.71
C GLY A 242 17.48 -9.13 13.74
N THR A 243 16.84 -8.01 14.13
CA THR A 243 17.49 -7.03 15.01
C THR A 243 17.67 -7.52 16.44
N SER A 244 16.79 -8.40 16.94
CA SER A 244 16.93 -9.02 18.26
C SER A 244 18.11 -9.99 18.31
N ALA A 245 18.23 -10.88 17.32
CA ALA A 245 19.37 -11.79 17.17
C ALA A 245 20.70 -11.03 17.01
N ALA A 246 20.73 -9.98 16.16
CA ALA A 246 21.92 -9.14 15.98
C ALA A 246 22.28 -8.30 17.20
N ARG A 247 21.32 -7.97 18.08
CA ARG A 247 21.61 -7.33 19.38
C ARG A 247 22.23 -8.34 20.36
N HIS A 248 21.70 -9.57 20.39
CA HIS A 248 22.23 -10.62 21.25
C HIS A 248 23.66 -11.00 20.86
N ASP A 249 23.93 -11.22 19.58
CA ASP A 249 25.26 -11.62 19.09
C ASP A 249 26.33 -10.54 19.28
N ARG A 250 25.92 -9.28 19.45
CA ARG A 250 26.78 -8.13 19.79
C ARG A 250 27.18 -8.06 21.26
N ALA A 251 26.55 -8.85 22.14
CA ALA A 251 26.91 -8.86 23.55
C ALA A 251 28.35 -9.36 23.74
N ALA A 252 29.01 -8.87 24.78
CA ALA A 252 30.38 -9.27 25.10
C ALA A 252 30.49 -10.81 25.24
N GLY A 253 31.45 -11.42 24.54
CA GLY A 253 31.63 -12.87 24.52
C GLY A 253 30.86 -13.62 23.42
N GLY A 254 30.14 -12.91 22.54
CA GLY A 254 29.48 -13.51 21.37
C GLY A 254 30.45 -13.96 20.27
N PRO A 255 30.06 -14.90 19.38
CA PRO A 255 30.89 -15.33 18.26
C PRO A 255 31.12 -14.19 17.25
N ALA A 256 32.38 -13.83 16.99
CA ALA A 256 32.73 -12.70 16.10
C ALA A 256 32.13 -12.79 14.69
N ILE A 257 31.95 -14.01 14.15
CA ILE A 257 31.31 -14.23 12.85
C ILE A 257 29.84 -13.83 12.87
N LEU A 258 29.11 -14.17 13.95
CA LEU A 258 27.69 -13.83 14.07
C LEU A 258 27.48 -12.33 14.28
N ASP A 259 28.38 -11.67 15.01
CA ASP A 259 28.39 -10.21 15.13
C ASP A 259 28.61 -9.53 13.75
N LEU A 260 29.63 -9.96 13.01
CA LEU A 260 29.88 -9.47 11.65
C LEU A 260 28.66 -9.67 10.73
N LEU A 261 28.05 -10.86 10.75
CA LEU A 261 26.83 -11.13 9.98
C LEU A 261 25.66 -10.26 10.43
N GLY A 262 25.53 -9.97 11.72
CA GLY A 262 24.56 -9.04 12.27
C GLY A 262 24.74 -7.62 11.71
N TRP A 263 25.98 -7.12 11.64
CA TRP A 263 26.28 -5.82 11.03
C TRP A 263 26.00 -5.80 9.52
N VAL A 264 26.38 -6.84 8.79
CA VAL A 264 26.07 -6.98 7.36
C VAL A 264 24.57 -6.97 7.13
N LEU A 265 23.80 -7.69 7.96
CA LEU A 265 22.35 -7.71 7.91
C LEU A 265 21.75 -6.32 8.14
N VAL A 266 22.19 -5.61 9.19
CA VAL A 266 21.73 -4.25 9.48
C VAL A 266 22.07 -3.29 8.32
N GLY A 267 23.28 -3.39 7.78
CA GLY A 267 23.68 -2.62 6.59
C GLY A 267 22.79 -2.89 5.38
N ALA A 268 22.47 -4.17 5.12
CA ALA A 268 21.58 -4.56 4.03
C ALA A 268 20.14 -4.04 4.23
N LEU A 269 19.61 -4.07 5.46
CA LEU A 269 18.30 -3.51 5.80
C LEU A 269 18.25 -2.00 5.57
N VAL A 270 19.29 -1.27 5.99
CA VAL A 270 19.41 0.18 5.77
C VAL A 270 19.50 0.48 4.27
N ALA A 271 20.37 -0.21 3.53
CA ALA A 271 20.51 -0.03 2.08
C ALA A 271 19.21 -0.34 1.32
N GLY A 272 18.50 -1.40 1.71
CA GLY A 272 17.19 -1.75 1.17
C GLY A 272 16.16 -0.65 1.44
N THR A 273 16.12 -0.13 2.66
CA THR A 273 15.20 0.96 3.06
C THR A 273 15.48 2.24 2.27
N VAL A 274 16.75 2.64 2.16
CA VAL A 274 17.16 3.80 1.35
C VAL A 274 16.77 3.60 -0.12
N THR A 275 16.94 2.40 -0.66
CA THR A 275 16.54 2.07 -2.03
C THR A 275 15.03 2.21 -2.22
N VAL A 276 14.22 1.67 -1.30
CA VAL A 276 12.75 1.81 -1.30
C VAL A 276 12.33 3.28 -1.29
N VAL A 277 12.88 4.08 -0.35
CA VAL A 277 12.58 5.51 -0.25
C VAL A 277 13.00 6.24 -1.54
N GLY A 278 14.17 5.90 -2.10
CA GLY A 278 14.63 6.43 -3.37
C GLY A 278 13.70 6.10 -4.54
N VAL A 279 13.13 4.89 -4.59
CA VAL A 279 12.14 4.49 -5.60
C VAL A 279 10.84 5.29 -5.45
N VAL A 280 10.35 5.49 -4.23
CA VAL A 280 9.15 6.30 -3.95
C VAL A 280 9.38 7.79 -4.25
N ALA A 281 10.62 8.26 -4.05
CA ALA A 281 11.05 9.62 -4.35
C ALA A 281 11.20 9.91 -5.84
N ARG A 282 11.59 8.91 -6.63
CA ARG A 282 11.81 9.06 -8.07
C ARG A 282 10.53 9.45 -8.81
N ARG A 283 10.71 10.28 -9.84
CA ARG A 283 9.60 10.83 -10.64
C ARG A 283 8.85 9.71 -11.35
N GLY A 284 7.53 9.73 -11.16
CA GLY A 284 6.67 8.61 -11.53
C GLY A 284 5.95 8.71 -12.87
N ARG A 285 5.68 9.92 -13.38
CA ARG A 285 4.71 10.08 -14.47
C ARG A 285 4.89 11.39 -15.23
N SER A 286 4.70 11.32 -16.54
CA SER A 286 4.39 12.46 -17.40
C SER A 286 2.91 12.38 -17.78
N GLU A 287 2.16 13.45 -17.58
CA GLU A 287 0.77 13.52 -18.07
C GLU A 287 0.72 13.78 -19.58
N ASN A 288 1.81 14.28 -20.16
CA ASN A 288 1.83 14.74 -21.56
C ASN A 288 2.15 13.62 -22.56
N ARG A 289 2.62 12.46 -22.11
CA ARG A 289 3.03 11.33 -22.97
C ARG A 289 2.70 10.02 -22.28
N LEU A 290 2.36 9.00 -23.05
CA LEU A 290 2.22 7.63 -22.55
C LEU A 290 3.60 7.11 -22.11
N ASP A 291 3.74 6.71 -20.85
CA ASP A 291 4.98 6.09 -20.37
C ASP A 291 4.95 4.58 -20.65
N THR A 292 5.52 4.19 -21.79
CA THR A 292 5.61 2.78 -22.23
C THR A 292 6.85 2.07 -21.72
N THR A 293 7.77 2.78 -21.04
CA THR A 293 9.02 2.18 -20.56
C THR A 293 8.76 1.29 -19.36
N ALA A 294 9.23 0.04 -19.43
CA ALA A 294 9.01 -0.95 -18.40
C ALA A 294 10.24 -1.08 -17.50
N ASP A 295 10.10 -0.68 -16.23
CA ASP A 295 11.11 -0.86 -15.18
C ASP A 295 11.12 -2.32 -14.67
N ARG A 296 11.15 -3.30 -15.58
CA ARG A 296 10.98 -4.72 -15.23
C ARG A 296 12.02 -5.19 -14.23
N THR A 297 13.27 -4.77 -14.40
CA THR A 297 14.37 -5.14 -13.50
C THR A 297 14.12 -4.62 -12.10
N LEU A 298 13.81 -3.33 -11.92
CA LEU A 298 13.55 -2.75 -10.61
C LEU A 298 12.29 -3.34 -9.94
N VAL A 299 11.20 -3.44 -10.70
CA VAL A 299 9.90 -3.94 -10.20
C VAL A 299 9.99 -5.40 -9.76
N ARG A 300 10.88 -6.20 -10.35
CA ARG A 300 11.14 -7.58 -9.93
C ARG A 300 12.22 -7.67 -8.85
N ALA A 301 13.38 -7.07 -9.09
CA ALA A 301 14.54 -7.21 -8.22
C ALA A 301 14.30 -6.67 -6.80
N LEU A 302 13.51 -5.60 -6.65
CA LEU A 302 13.31 -4.99 -5.33
C LEU A 302 12.50 -5.89 -4.36
N PRO A 303 11.29 -6.40 -4.72
CA PRO A 303 10.59 -7.37 -3.88
C PRO A 303 11.35 -8.68 -3.68
N TYR A 304 11.96 -9.24 -4.74
CA TYR A 304 12.70 -10.49 -4.61
C TYR A 304 13.94 -10.32 -3.75
N GLY A 305 14.68 -9.20 -3.88
CA GLY A 305 15.82 -8.89 -3.01
C GLY A 305 15.41 -8.74 -1.55
N ALA A 306 14.29 -8.07 -1.27
CA ALA A 306 13.75 -7.97 0.09
C ALA A 306 13.31 -9.34 0.64
N LEU A 307 12.73 -10.20 -0.20
CA LEU A 307 12.35 -11.56 0.17
C LEU A 307 13.57 -12.44 0.45
N THR A 308 14.60 -12.36 -0.39
CA THR A 308 15.88 -13.05 -0.17
C THR A 308 16.52 -12.58 1.12
N LEU A 309 16.54 -11.27 1.38
CA LEU A 309 17.06 -10.74 2.63
C LEU A 309 16.26 -11.26 3.84
N LEU A 310 14.92 -11.27 3.76
CA LEU A 310 14.08 -11.87 4.80
C LEU A 310 14.40 -13.36 5.02
N ALA A 311 14.58 -14.15 3.96
CA ALA A 311 14.94 -15.56 4.06
C ALA A 311 16.31 -15.75 4.74
N LEU A 312 17.31 -14.94 4.36
CA LEU A 312 18.63 -14.95 5.00
C LEU A 312 18.54 -14.55 6.48
N THR A 313 17.70 -13.56 6.81
CA THR A 313 17.44 -13.16 8.19
C THR A 313 16.80 -14.28 9.00
N VAL A 314 15.84 -15.01 8.42
CA VAL A 314 15.23 -16.18 9.06
C VAL A 314 16.26 -17.27 9.31
N LEU A 315 17.14 -17.56 8.35
CA LEU A 315 18.22 -18.52 8.54
C LEU A 315 19.18 -18.09 9.66
N TYR A 316 19.55 -16.81 9.67
CA TYR A 316 20.38 -16.22 10.72
C TYR A 316 19.72 -16.27 12.11
N ALA A 317 18.42 -16.00 12.20
CA ALA A 317 17.65 -16.08 13.44
C ALA A 317 17.49 -17.53 13.93
N CYS A 318 17.34 -18.50 13.02
CA CYS A 318 17.23 -19.92 13.35
C CYS A 318 18.53 -20.57 13.83
N TRP A 319 19.68 -19.89 13.63
CA TRP A 319 20.97 -20.35 14.12
C TRP A 319 20.93 -20.60 15.63
N SER A 320 21.44 -21.76 16.06
CA SER A 320 21.35 -22.20 17.44
C SER A 320 22.15 -21.29 18.37
N ARG A 321 21.49 -20.74 19.39
CA ARG A 321 22.10 -19.89 20.42
C ARG A 321 21.76 -20.45 21.81
N PRO A 322 22.54 -21.41 22.32
CA PRO A 322 22.31 -21.99 23.64
C PRO A 322 22.32 -20.93 24.73
N GLY A 323 21.37 -20.99 25.66
CA GLY A 323 21.24 -20.03 26.76
C GLY A 323 20.56 -18.69 26.40
N TRP A 324 20.20 -18.45 25.13
CA TRP A 324 19.45 -17.26 24.76
C TRP A 324 18.00 -17.36 25.23
N GLN A 325 17.61 -16.49 26.15
CA GLN A 325 16.24 -16.39 26.66
C GLN A 325 15.59 -15.06 26.23
N SER A 326 14.30 -15.13 25.89
CA SER A 326 13.46 -13.96 25.63
C SER A 326 13.01 -13.37 26.96
N ALA A 327 13.28 -12.09 27.19
CA ALA A 327 12.85 -11.36 28.38
C ALA A 327 12.31 -9.97 28.00
N GLY A 328 11.29 -9.52 28.72
CA GLY A 328 10.63 -8.24 28.47
C GLY A 328 10.04 -8.15 27.06
N ARG A 329 9.84 -6.92 26.58
CA ARG A 329 9.39 -6.65 25.21
C ARG A 329 10.49 -6.92 24.19
N LEU A 330 10.09 -7.33 22.99
CA LEU A 330 10.98 -7.43 21.85
C LEU A 330 11.67 -6.07 21.64
N PRO A 331 13.00 -6.03 21.43
CA PRO A 331 13.71 -4.77 21.31
C PRO A 331 13.25 -3.92 20.11
N GLY A 332 12.38 -2.94 20.37
CA GLY A 332 11.77 -2.09 19.34
C GLY A 332 10.65 -1.18 19.83
N ASP A 333 10.52 -0.98 21.14
CA ASP A 333 9.38 -0.34 21.81
C ASP A 333 9.08 1.09 21.32
N THR A 334 10.07 1.79 20.76
CA THR A 334 9.91 3.14 20.22
C THR A 334 9.43 3.19 18.76
N THR A 335 9.19 2.05 18.11
CA THR A 335 8.87 1.98 16.68
C THR A 335 7.57 2.69 16.33
N PHE A 336 6.48 2.44 17.06
CA PHE A 336 5.20 3.10 16.81
C PHE A 336 5.26 4.61 17.05
N GLY A 337 5.92 5.04 18.13
CA GLY A 337 6.17 6.45 18.40
C GLY A 337 6.97 7.12 17.29
N GLY A 338 8.04 6.47 16.81
CA GLY A 338 8.85 6.94 15.69
C GLY A 338 8.05 7.05 14.38
N ILE A 339 7.21 6.07 14.06
CA ILE A 339 6.34 6.11 12.88
C ILE A 339 5.34 7.26 12.99
N ALA A 340 4.68 7.44 14.15
CA ALA A 340 3.73 8.51 14.39
C ALA A 340 4.39 9.90 14.26
N LEU A 341 5.60 10.07 14.77
CA LEU A 341 6.38 11.31 14.63
C LEU A 341 6.70 11.61 13.16
N VAL A 342 7.16 10.61 12.40
CA VAL A 342 7.44 10.77 10.96
C VAL A 342 6.16 11.10 10.19
N GLN A 343 5.04 10.43 10.50
CA GLN A 343 3.75 10.73 9.89
C GLN A 343 3.30 12.16 10.18
N GLY A 344 3.42 12.62 11.43
CA GLY A 344 3.13 13.99 11.83
C GLY A 344 3.98 15.01 11.06
N ALA A 345 5.29 14.77 10.98
CA ALA A 345 6.21 15.62 10.21
C ALA A 345 5.83 15.68 8.71
N LEU A 346 5.53 14.53 8.09
CA LEU A 346 5.10 14.47 6.69
C LEU A 346 3.80 15.26 6.45
N VAL A 347 2.81 15.14 7.34
CA VAL A 347 1.54 15.87 7.28
C VAL A 347 1.76 17.37 7.43
N LEU A 348 2.60 17.81 8.39
CA LEU A 348 2.92 19.22 8.59
C LEU A 348 3.65 19.81 7.39
N CYS A 349 4.64 19.10 6.83
CA CYS A 349 5.30 19.50 5.60
C CYS A 349 4.31 19.60 4.43
N ALA A 350 3.39 18.63 4.30
CA ALA A 350 2.37 18.64 3.25
C ALA A 350 1.42 19.84 3.42
N ALA A 351 1.04 20.17 4.64
CA ALA A 351 0.24 21.35 4.97
C ALA A 351 0.94 22.66 4.58
N PHE A 352 2.22 22.80 4.92
CA PHE A 352 3.01 23.97 4.55
C PHE A 352 3.10 24.13 3.01
N VAL A 353 3.42 23.05 2.31
CA VAL A 353 3.54 23.04 0.85
C VAL A 353 2.19 23.34 0.19
N ALA A 354 1.11 22.69 0.64
CA ALA A 354 -0.23 22.94 0.12
C ALA A 354 -0.68 24.39 0.36
N ARG A 355 -0.39 24.95 1.54
CA ARG A 355 -0.69 26.34 1.86
C ARG A 355 0.09 27.32 0.98
N SER A 356 1.37 27.02 0.71
CA SER A 356 2.21 27.78 -0.22
C SER A 356 1.62 27.78 -1.63
N ILE A 357 1.22 26.61 -2.15
CA ILE A 357 0.57 26.48 -3.46
C ILE A 357 -0.71 27.32 -3.51
N TYR A 358 -1.61 27.15 -2.54
CA TYR A 358 -2.88 27.88 -2.50
C TYR A 358 -2.68 29.40 -2.48
N ARG A 359 -1.68 29.91 -1.75
CA ARG A 359 -1.39 31.35 -1.71
C ARG A 359 -0.97 31.92 -3.07
N THR A 360 -0.39 31.12 -3.96
CA THR A 360 0.03 31.57 -5.30
C THR A 360 -1.13 31.64 -6.31
N ALA A 361 -2.19 30.87 -6.08
CA ALA A 361 -3.36 30.83 -6.94
C ALA A 361 -4.62 30.48 -6.14
N PRO A 362 -5.16 31.43 -5.35
CA PRO A 362 -6.36 31.16 -4.55
C PRO A 362 -7.56 30.86 -5.45
N ASP A 363 -8.19 29.71 -5.24
CA ASP A 363 -9.47 29.34 -5.85
C ASP A 363 -10.50 29.09 -4.72
N PRO A 364 -11.64 29.82 -4.71
CA PRO A 364 -12.73 29.61 -3.75
C PRO A 364 -13.23 28.18 -3.65
N ARG A 365 -13.10 27.36 -4.71
CA ARG A 365 -13.50 25.95 -4.72
C ARG A 365 -12.52 25.03 -3.99
N THR A 366 -11.34 25.53 -3.60
CA THR A 366 -10.32 24.73 -2.90
C THR A 366 -10.76 24.43 -1.47
N ALA A 367 -10.95 23.14 -1.15
CA ALA A 367 -11.30 22.68 0.18
C ALA A 367 -10.33 23.18 1.27
N LEU A 368 -10.89 23.70 2.36
CA LEU A 368 -10.16 24.21 3.54
C LEU A 368 -9.01 25.18 3.19
N ARG A 369 -9.19 26.04 2.17
CA ARG A 369 -8.18 27.02 1.73
C ARG A 369 -6.81 26.37 1.45
N GLY A 370 -6.85 25.17 0.89
CA GLY A 370 -5.70 24.35 0.50
C GLY A 370 -5.30 23.25 1.49
N LEU A 371 -5.94 23.15 2.65
CA LEU A 371 -5.60 22.16 3.68
C LEU A 371 -6.41 20.86 3.60
N GLY A 372 -7.30 20.72 2.60
CA GLY A 372 -8.12 19.51 2.41
C GLY A 372 -7.28 18.23 2.39
N GLY A 373 -6.29 18.15 1.49
CA GLY A 373 -5.44 16.97 1.38
C GLY A 373 -4.61 16.66 2.64
N PRO A 374 -3.89 17.62 3.26
CA PRO A 374 -3.20 17.40 4.53
C PRO A 374 -4.11 16.90 5.67
N ALA A 375 -5.33 17.46 5.80
CA ALA A 375 -6.30 17.00 6.79
C ALA A 375 -6.73 15.54 6.53
N THR A 376 -6.97 15.19 5.26
CA THR A 376 -7.28 13.82 4.86
C THR A 376 -6.10 12.87 5.08
N ALA A 377 -4.86 13.31 4.85
CA ALA A 377 -3.67 12.52 5.16
C ALA A 377 -3.52 12.29 6.68
N MET A 378 -3.81 13.30 7.50
CA MET A 378 -3.85 13.15 8.97
C MET A 378 -4.90 12.12 9.39
N LEU A 379 -6.11 12.18 8.80
CA LEU A 379 -7.16 11.20 9.04
C LEU A 379 -6.71 9.77 8.68
N ALA A 380 -6.02 9.60 7.55
CA ALA A 380 -5.46 8.30 7.17
C ALA A 380 -4.46 7.76 8.22
N CYS A 381 -3.55 8.61 8.71
CA CYS A 381 -2.61 8.25 9.77
C CYS A 381 -3.32 7.89 11.09
N ALA A 382 -4.32 8.68 11.48
CA ALA A 382 -5.11 8.43 12.69
C ALA A 382 -5.89 7.11 12.61
N LEU A 383 -6.55 6.84 11.49
CA LEU A 383 -7.24 5.58 11.24
C LEU A 383 -6.26 4.41 11.30
N GLY A 384 -5.12 4.52 10.64
CA GLY A 384 -4.05 3.52 10.70
C GLY A 384 -3.61 3.25 12.13
N GLY A 385 -3.30 4.31 12.90
CA GLY A 385 -2.83 4.21 14.28
C GLY A 385 -3.85 3.59 15.23
N VAL A 386 -5.13 4.00 15.16
CA VAL A 386 -6.20 3.43 16.00
C VAL A 386 -6.43 1.96 15.67
N MET A 387 -6.47 1.60 14.38
CA MET A 387 -6.65 0.21 13.97
C MET A 387 -5.51 -0.68 14.45
N THR A 388 -4.26 -0.24 14.30
CA THR A 388 -3.10 -1.03 14.72
C THR A 388 -2.96 -1.10 16.23
N GLY A 389 -3.13 0.03 16.93
CA GLY A 389 -3.02 0.08 18.38
C GLY A 389 -4.15 -0.69 19.07
N GLY A 390 -5.38 -0.61 18.56
CA GLY A 390 -6.51 -1.34 19.11
C GLY A 390 -6.36 -2.86 18.99
N VAL A 391 -5.80 -3.36 17.87
CA VAL A 391 -5.52 -4.79 17.71
C VAL A 391 -4.40 -5.24 18.66
N ALA A 392 -3.31 -4.47 18.77
CA ALA A 392 -2.21 -4.80 19.68
C ALA A 392 -2.66 -4.83 21.14
N GLN A 393 -3.41 -3.80 21.58
CA GLN A 393 -3.98 -3.75 22.93
C GLN A 393 -4.91 -4.93 23.20
N ARG A 394 -5.80 -5.27 22.26
CA ARG A 394 -6.75 -6.37 22.42
C ARG A 394 -6.11 -7.75 22.54
N VAL A 395 -4.90 -7.92 22.00
CA VAL A 395 -4.12 -9.17 22.12
C VAL A 395 -3.26 -9.17 23.39
N ALA A 396 -2.85 -7.99 23.87
CA ALA A 396 -2.08 -7.86 25.10
C ALA A 396 -2.94 -8.05 26.37
N ASP A 397 -4.22 -7.65 26.31
CA ASP A 397 -5.26 -7.90 27.33
C ASP A 397 -5.73 -9.36 27.33
#